data_AF-C3ZYU7-F1
#
_entry.id   AF-C3ZYU7-F1
#
_cell.length_a   1.000
_cell.length_b   1.000
_cell.length_c   1.000
_cell.angle_alpha   90.00
_cell.angle_beta   90.00
_cell.angle_gamma   90.00
#
_symmetry.space_group_name_H-M   'P 1'
#
loop_
_entity.id
_entity.type
_entity.pdbx_description
1 polymer ?
#
loop_
_entity_poly.entity_id
_entity_poly.type
_entity_poly.pdbx_seq_one_letter_code
_entity_poly.pdbx_strand_id
1 'polypeptide(L)'
;MKSQERIIALKDVALAEPDLCITSLEMTSYDATQLWKIQDFTRKRHDAITGKTTSIYSPCFYTSRTGYKMCARIYLNGDGMGKGSHISLFFVLMRGHFDWLLRWPLV
;
A
#
# COMPACT_ATOMS: atom_id res chain seq x y z
N MET A 1 -3.60 -20.03 -33.54
CA MET A 1 -3.44 -20.48 -32.14
C MET A 1 -2.34 -19.71 -31.42
N LYS A 2 -1.04 -19.93 -31.70
CA LYS A 2 0.09 -19.26 -31.01
C LYS A 2 0.13 -17.72 -31.05
N SER A 3 -0.45 -17.10 -32.10
CA SER A 3 -0.54 -15.63 -32.21
C SER A 3 -1.64 -15.06 -31.31
N GLN A 4 -2.77 -15.77 -31.20
CA GLN A 4 -3.93 -15.34 -30.43
C GLN A 4 -3.68 -15.47 -28.92
N GLU A 5 -2.97 -16.52 -28.51
CA GLU A 5 -2.48 -16.70 -27.12
C GLU A 5 -1.56 -15.55 -26.69
N ARG A 6 -0.65 -15.10 -27.57
CA ARG A 6 0.21 -13.93 -27.28
C ARG A 6 -0.59 -12.65 -27.12
N ILE A 7 -1.60 -12.45 -27.98
CA ILE A 7 -2.47 -11.27 -27.89
C ILE A 7 -3.27 -11.27 -26.59
N ILE A 8 -3.76 -12.42 -26.14
CA ILE A 8 -4.47 -12.56 -24.86
C ILE A 8 -3.51 -12.23 -23.71
N ALA A 9 -2.32 -12.83 -23.66
CA ALA A 9 -1.35 -12.55 -22.62
C ALA A 9 -0.94 -11.06 -22.55
N LEU A 10 -0.76 -10.41 -23.71
CA LEU A 10 -0.47 -8.98 -23.77
C LEU A 10 -1.64 -8.13 -23.26
N LYS A 11 -2.88 -8.53 -23.57
CA LYS A 11 -4.08 -7.86 -23.05
C LYS A 11 -4.23 -8.05 -21.53
N ASP A 12 -3.98 -9.24 -21.02
CA ASP A 12 -4.05 -9.52 -19.57
C ASP A 12 -3.05 -8.67 -18.79
N VAL A 13 -1.81 -8.52 -19.31
CA VAL A 13 -0.82 -7.62 -18.74
C VAL A 13 -1.27 -6.16 -18.80
N ALA A 14 -1.86 -5.73 -19.93
CA ALA A 14 -2.33 -4.36 -20.08
C ALA A 14 -3.54 -4.02 -19.18
N LEU A 15 -4.34 -5.00 -18.78
CA LEU A 15 -5.47 -4.82 -17.87
C LEU A 15 -5.06 -4.79 -16.39
N ALA A 16 -3.93 -5.41 -16.03
CA ALA A 16 -3.46 -5.46 -14.65
C ALA A 16 -3.20 -4.07 -14.04
N GLU A 17 -2.68 -3.11 -14.82
CA GLU A 17 -2.40 -1.75 -14.35
C GLU A 17 -3.69 -0.95 -14.03
N PRO A 18 -4.68 -0.86 -14.93
CA PRO A 18 -6.00 -0.31 -14.63
C PRO A 18 -6.67 -0.95 -13.41
N ASP A 19 -6.64 -2.28 -13.28
CA ASP A 19 -7.29 -2.99 -12.18
C ASP A 19 -6.67 -2.64 -10.82
N LEU A 20 -5.34 -2.53 -10.78
CA LEU A 20 -4.61 -2.04 -9.60
C LEU A 20 -4.98 -0.59 -9.27
N CYS A 21 -5.12 0.26 -10.28
CA CYS A 21 -5.52 1.65 -10.10
C CYS A 21 -6.95 1.74 -9.54
N ILE A 22 -7.91 1.01 -10.12
CA ILE A 22 -9.31 0.96 -9.67
C ILE A 22 -9.37 0.48 -8.22
N THR A 23 -8.70 -0.62 -7.90
CA THR A 23 -8.64 -1.16 -6.54
C THR A 23 -8.03 -0.15 -5.55
N SER A 24 -7.01 0.61 -5.99
CA SER A 24 -6.43 1.66 -5.16
C SER A 24 -7.39 2.83 -4.90
N LEU A 25 -8.18 3.22 -5.92
CA LEU A 25 -9.17 4.30 -5.85
C LEU A 25 -10.35 3.92 -4.95
N GLU A 26 -10.85 2.69 -5.06
CA GLU A 26 -11.94 2.17 -4.22
C GLU A 26 -11.60 2.17 -2.74
N MET A 27 -10.31 1.97 -2.41
CA MET A 27 -9.84 1.94 -1.02
C MET A 27 -9.35 3.29 -0.51
N THR A 28 -9.37 4.35 -1.33
CA THR A 28 -8.87 5.67 -0.95
C THR A 28 -9.92 6.46 -0.18
N SER A 29 -9.57 6.92 1.03
CA SER A 29 -10.35 7.91 1.78
C SER A 29 -9.75 9.32 1.72
N TYR A 30 -10.57 10.32 2.05
CA TYR A 30 -10.22 11.74 2.01
C TYR A 30 -10.61 12.48 3.29
N ASP A 31 -10.79 11.77 4.39
CA ASP A 31 -11.22 12.28 5.69
C ASP A 31 -10.19 11.94 6.79
N ALA A 32 -8.93 11.71 6.37
CA ALA A 32 -7.83 11.23 7.20
C ALA A 32 -8.05 9.86 7.88
N THR A 33 -9.14 9.14 7.57
CA THR A 33 -9.48 7.88 8.24
C THR A 33 -9.35 6.70 7.27
N GLN A 34 -8.55 5.70 7.61
CA GLN A 34 -8.38 4.51 6.78
C GLN A 34 -8.58 3.23 7.58
N LEU A 35 -9.51 2.38 7.11
CA LEU A 35 -9.62 1.00 7.58
C LEU A 35 -8.76 0.09 6.69
N TRP A 36 -7.76 -0.56 7.29
CA TRP A 36 -6.90 -1.51 6.58
C TRP A 36 -7.08 -2.93 7.10
N LYS A 37 -7.73 -3.78 6.31
CA LYS A 37 -7.91 -5.20 6.60
C LYS A 37 -6.74 -6.02 6.04
N ILE A 38 -5.96 -6.65 6.92
CA ILE A 38 -4.88 -7.55 6.52
C ILE A 38 -5.43 -8.97 6.37
N GLN A 39 -5.70 -9.39 5.13
CA GLN A 39 -6.07 -10.78 4.81
C GLN A 39 -4.85 -11.72 4.88
N ASP A 40 -5.08 -13.02 5.08
CA ASP A 40 -4.04 -14.06 5.13
C ASP A 40 -2.91 -13.78 6.14
N PHE A 41 -3.28 -13.28 7.33
CA PHE A 41 -2.34 -12.84 8.34
C PHE A 41 -1.28 -13.91 8.68
N THR A 42 -1.69 -15.16 8.91
CA THR A 42 -0.78 -16.25 9.26
C THR A 42 0.30 -16.45 8.21
N ARG A 43 -0.08 -16.49 6.93
CA ARG A 43 0.87 -16.60 5.81
C ARG A 43 1.81 -15.40 5.77
N LYS A 44 1.26 -14.18 5.81
CA LYS A 44 2.06 -12.95 5.72
C LYS A 44 3.01 -12.79 6.91
N ARG A 45 2.61 -13.22 8.12
CA ARG A 45 3.48 -13.23 9.29
C ARG A 45 4.60 -14.25 9.13
N HIS A 46 4.31 -15.43 8.60
CA HIS A 46 5.34 -16.43 8.30
C HIS A 46 6.34 -15.91 7.25
N ASP A 47 5.86 -15.25 6.19
CA ASP A 47 6.72 -14.59 5.18
C ASP A 47 7.60 -13.51 5.83
N ALA A 48 7.10 -12.77 6.82
CA ALA A 48 7.87 -11.78 7.57
C ALA A 48 8.92 -12.42 8.50
N ILE A 49 8.60 -13.55 9.13
CA ILE A 49 9.53 -14.30 9.99
C ILE A 49 10.67 -14.90 9.16
N THR A 50 10.34 -15.49 8.01
CA THR A 50 11.32 -16.10 7.10
C THR A 50 12.09 -15.07 6.28
N GLY A 51 11.70 -13.79 6.34
CA GLY A 51 12.36 -12.69 5.63
C GLY A 51 11.98 -12.58 4.15
N LYS A 52 11.06 -13.41 3.65
CA LYS A 52 10.55 -13.36 2.27
C LYS A 52 9.89 -12.02 1.95
N THR A 53 9.04 -11.55 2.87
CA THR A 53 8.37 -10.24 2.77
C THR A 53 8.34 -9.61 4.15
N THR A 54 9.27 -8.70 4.44
CA THR A 54 9.47 -8.13 5.78
C THR A 54 8.40 -7.12 6.19
N SER A 55 7.82 -6.41 5.21
CA SER A 55 6.81 -5.37 5.45
C SER A 55 5.79 -5.28 4.32
N ILE A 56 4.60 -4.78 4.62
CA ILE A 56 3.55 -4.49 3.63
C ILE A 56 3.01 -3.07 3.82
N TYR A 57 2.50 -2.48 2.73
CA TYR A 57 1.88 -1.16 2.73
C TYR A 57 0.35 -1.26 2.77
N SER A 58 -0.29 -0.29 3.40
CA SER A 58 -1.73 -0.06 3.27
C SER A 58 -2.04 0.61 1.93
N PRO A 59 -3.33 0.64 1.54
CA PRO A 59 -3.80 1.59 0.54
C PRO A 59 -3.46 3.03 0.94
N CYS A 60 -3.36 3.91 -0.05
CA CYS A 60 -3.16 5.33 0.19
C CYS A 60 -4.47 5.97 0.69
N PHE A 61 -4.34 6.98 1.54
CA PHE A 61 -5.44 7.83 1.98
C PHE A 61 -4.98 9.27 2.12
N TYR A 62 -5.92 10.19 2.16
CA TYR A 62 -5.63 11.61 2.20
C TYR A 62 -6.23 12.27 3.44
N THR A 63 -5.57 13.31 3.95
CA THR A 63 -6.12 14.11 5.05
C THR A 63 -7.35 14.92 4.64
N SER A 64 -7.46 15.27 3.36
CA SER A 64 -8.60 15.94 2.73
C SER A 64 -8.55 15.70 1.22
N ARG A 65 -9.57 16.16 0.46
CA ARG A 65 -9.60 16.03 -1.02
C ARG A 65 -8.38 16.65 -1.72
N THR A 66 -7.78 17.68 -1.14
CA THR A 66 -6.55 18.34 -1.60
C THR A 66 -5.44 18.28 -0.55
N GLY A 67 -5.51 17.31 0.37
CA GLY A 67 -4.64 17.18 1.54
C GLY A 67 -3.39 16.34 1.29
N TYR A 68 -2.66 16.04 2.37
CA TYR A 68 -1.46 15.21 2.29
C TYR A 68 -1.84 13.79 1.91
N LYS A 69 -1.04 13.18 1.02
CA LYS A 69 -1.15 11.75 0.68
C LYS A 69 -0.35 10.93 1.69
N MET A 70 -0.96 9.90 2.25
CA MET A 70 -0.35 9.06 3.27
C MET A 70 -0.63 7.59 3.01
N CYS A 71 0.20 6.72 3.56
CA CYS A 71 -0.09 5.31 3.75
C CYS A 71 0.55 4.81 5.05
N ALA A 72 0.16 3.63 5.51
CA ALA A 72 0.80 2.95 6.61
C ALA A 72 1.72 1.85 6.09
N ARG A 73 2.83 1.59 6.79
CA ARG A 73 3.72 0.46 6.56
C ARG A 73 3.81 -0.39 7.82
N ILE A 74 3.53 -1.68 7.70
CA ILE A 74 3.55 -2.61 8.84
C ILE A 74 4.62 -3.68 8.64
N TYR A 75 5.30 -4.03 9.73
CA TYR A 75 6.22 -5.15 9.84
C TYR A 75 5.61 -6.15 10.81
N LEU A 76 5.08 -7.25 10.28
CA LEU A 76 4.37 -8.26 11.06
C LEU A 76 5.27 -9.07 11.99
N ASN A 77 6.59 -8.99 11.80
CA ASN A 77 7.60 -9.55 12.67
C ASN A 77 8.55 -8.47 13.24
N GLY A 78 8.06 -7.24 13.34
CA GLY A 78 8.76 -6.12 13.96
C GLY A 78 9.92 -5.56 13.14
N ASP A 79 10.31 -4.33 13.48
CA ASP A 79 11.44 -3.61 12.91
C ASP A 79 12.24 -2.90 14.01
N GLY A 80 13.52 -2.61 13.73
CA GLY A 80 14.43 -1.96 14.67
C GLY A 80 14.48 -2.67 16.03
N MET A 81 14.25 -1.92 17.11
CA MET A 81 14.26 -2.43 18.48
C MET A 81 13.16 -3.47 18.77
N GLY A 82 12.09 -3.47 17.97
CA GLY A 82 10.97 -4.41 18.10
C GLY A 82 11.10 -5.66 17.22
N LYS A 83 12.20 -5.81 16.48
CA LYS A 83 12.38 -6.92 15.53
C LYS A 83 12.28 -8.28 16.22
N GLY A 84 11.40 -9.13 15.70
CA GLY A 84 11.12 -10.48 16.19
C GLY A 84 10.24 -10.56 17.44
N SER A 85 9.90 -9.43 18.07
CA SER A 85 9.14 -9.41 19.34
C SER A 85 7.80 -8.67 19.25
N HIS A 86 7.72 -7.63 18.44
CA HIS A 86 6.54 -6.77 18.32
C HIS A 86 6.06 -6.70 16.86
N ILE A 87 4.88 -6.13 16.67
CA ILE A 87 4.46 -5.61 15.37
C ILE A 87 4.88 -4.14 15.33
N SER A 88 5.57 -3.73 14.26
CA SER A 88 5.95 -2.33 14.06
C SER A 88 5.07 -1.72 12.98
N LEU A 89 4.51 -0.54 13.26
CA LEU A 89 3.64 0.20 12.35
C LEU A 89 4.17 1.63 12.19
N PHE A 90 4.23 2.10 10.94
CA PHE A 90 4.73 3.42 10.59
C PHE A 90 3.72 4.16 9.72
N PHE A 91 3.63 5.48 9.91
CA PHE A 91 2.97 6.37 8.96
C PHE A 91 3.99 6.85 7.94
N VAL A 92 3.61 6.79 6.67
CA VAL A 92 4.45 7.18 5.54
C VAL A 92 3.77 8.33 4.82
N LEU A 93 4.41 9.50 4.84
CA LEU A 93 4.03 10.60 3.97
C LEU A 93 4.48 10.27 2.54
N MET A 94 3.54 10.35 1.61
CA MET A 94 3.78 10.10 0.19
C MET A 94 3.69 11.41 -0.57
N ARG A 95 4.36 11.46 -1.74
CA ARG A 95 4.20 12.57 -2.66
C ARG A 95 2.75 12.62 -3.17
N GLY A 96 2.05 13.71 -2.85
CA GLY A 96 0.70 14.03 -3.31
C GLY A 96 0.70 14.96 -4.52
N HIS A 97 -0.45 15.04 -5.19
CA HIS A 97 -0.63 15.94 -6.32
C HIS A 97 -0.71 17.42 -5.90
N PHE A 98 -1.21 17.67 -4.68
CA PHE A 98 -1.45 19.01 -4.14
C PHE A 98 -0.38 19.47 -3.15
N ASP A 99 0.76 18.76 -3.05
CA ASP A 99 1.81 19.06 -2.06
C ASP A 99 2.29 20.52 -2.12
N TRP A 100 2.25 21.15 -3.30
CA TRP A 100 2.61 22.55 -3.53
C TRP A 100 1.66 23.57 -2.86
N LEU A 101 0.44 23.16 -2.52
CA LEU A 101 -0.55 23.96 -1.78
C LEU A 101 -0.43 23.77 -0.26
N LEU A 102 0.27 22.73 0.18
CA LEU A 102 0.27 22.30 1.56
C LEU A 102 1.40 22.99 2.35
N ARG A 103 1.19 23.12 3.65
CA ARG A 103 2.21 23.67 4.55
C ARG A 103 3.26 22.59 4.83
N TRP A 104 4.53 22.96 4.78
CA TRP A 104 5.62 22.06 5.11
C TRP A 104 6.52 22.68 6.17
N PRO A 105 7.05 21.89 7.14
CA PRO A 105 6.83 20.45 7.33
C PRO A 105 5.40 20.14 7.78
N LEU A 106 5.05 18.85 7.87
CA LEU A 106 3.80 18.43 8.50
C LEU A 106 3.76 19.00 9.93
N VAL A 107 2.72 19.75 10.26
CA VAL A 107 2.48 20.39 11.56
C VAL A 107 1.30 19.76 12.28
#